data_AF-A0A4R8Q860-F1
#
_entry.id   AF-A0A4R8Q860-F1
#
_cell.length_a   1.000
_cell.length_b   1.000
_cell.length_c   1.000
_cell.angle_alpha   90.00
_cell.angle_beta   90.00
_cell.angle_gamma   90.00
#
_symmetry.space_group_name_H-M   'P 1'
#
loop_
_entity.id
_entity.type
_entity.pdbx_description
1 polymer ?
#
loop_
_entity_poly.entity_id
_entity_poly.type
_entity_poly.pdbx_seq_one_letter_code
_entity_poly.pdbx_strand_id
1 'polypeptide(L)'
;MAKKEKKVNGPKGIPLAQPDRSGPTEATLLQLANERGLFQKAEQSRSSKLPKGAVRIDKPKDDESDQEVEEDDDDDTLLSPFAERIMDTLLWSVSLAVVHGTFDVLVQNQYAISIDYQSVATRTLLALIVLFFLFHNLHAHSSSPKLVPGLPLSWQHPIRQALFFSASVSAGCYLIYITNKYSYLHTLKQAPTLGCLWIWSILELDLSVATASLAIAAAFLWQGGYDIK
;
A
#
# COMPACT_ATOMS: atom_id res chain seq x y z
N MET A 1 37.45 -5.47 -54.52
CA MET A 1 37.90 -6.88 -54.51
C MET A 1 37.16 -7.61 -53.40
N ALA A 2 36.42 -8.67 -53.74
CA ALA A 2 35.51 -9.36 -52.82
C ALA A 2 36.28 -10.21 -51.79
N LYS A 3 36.00 -10.01 -50.50
CA LYS A 3 36.57 -10.79 -49.39
C LYS A 3 35.82 -12.12 -49.31
N LYS A 4 36.46 -13.22 -49.70
CA LYS A 4 35.90 -14.58 -49.59
C LYS A 4 35.80 -14.97 -48.11
N GLU A 5 34.58 -15.14 -47.61
CA GLU A 5 34.34 -15.78 -46.31
C GLU A 5 34.67 -17.28 -46.40
N LYS A 6 35.59 -17.74 -45.54
CA LYS A 6 35.87 -19.16 -45.33
C LYS A 6 34.78 -19.74 -44.42
N LYS A 7 33.84 -20.50 -44.99
CA LYS A 7 32.97 -21.38 -44.21
C LYS A 7 33.81 -22.49 -43.57
N VAL A 8 33.86 -22.51 -42.23
CA VAL A 8 34.52 -23.56 -41.44
C VAL A 8 33.52 -24.68 -41.18
N ASN A 9 33.84 -25.89 -41.64
CA ASN A 9 33.04 -27.10 -41.42
C ASN A 9 33.40 -27.75 -40.08
N GLY A 10 32.45 -27.75 -39.14
CA GLY A 10 32.45 -28.62 -37.95
C GLY A 10 33.10 -28.02 -36.68
N PRO A 11 32.62 -28.43 -35.49
CA PRO A 11 32.97 -27.81 -34.20
C PRO A 11 34.41 -28.02 -33.73
N LYS A 12 35.20 -28.87 -34.41
CA LYS A 12 36.59 -29.19 -34.05
C LYS A 12 37.64 -28.29 -34.72
N GLY A 13 37.24 -27.40 -35.64
CA GLY A 13 38.15 -26.57 -36.44
C GLY A 13 38.21 -25.09 -36.03
N ILE A 14 37.53 -24.70 -34.95
CA ILE A 14 37.54 -23.33 -34.44
C ILE A 14 38.73 -23.20 -33.50
N PRO A 15 39.75 -22.36 -33.79
CA PRO A 15 40.86 -22.15 -32.87
C PRO A 15 40.32 -21.53 -31.57
N LEU A 16 40.42 -22.28 -30.46
CA LEU A 16 40.05 -21.82 -29.13
C LEU A 16 41.14 -20.88 -28.61
N ALA A 17 41.11 -19.62 -29.07
CA ALA A 17 41.91 -18.56 -28.47
C ALA A 17 41.24 -18.12 -27.17
N GLN A 18 42.00 -18.07 -26.08
CA GLN A 18 41.49 -17.51 -24.83
C GLN A 18 41.22 -16.00 -25.05
N PRO A 19 40.07 -15.47 -24.62
CA PRO A 19 39.81 -14.04 -24.69
C PRO A 19 40.90 -13.31 -23.89
N ASP A 20 41.37 -12.21 -24.44
CA ASP A 20 42.38 -11.38 -23.80
C ASP A 20 41.85 -10.91 -22.43
N ARG A 21 42.59 -11.27 -21.38
CA ARG A 21 42.29 -10.91 -19.98
C ARG A 21 43.12 -9.71 -19.51
N SER A 22 43.86 -9.07 -20.41
CA SER A 22 44.46 -7.78 -20.10
C SER A 22 43.32 -6.78 -19.87
N GLY A 23 43.23 -6.26 -18.64
CA GLY A 23 42.24 -5.26 -18.28
C GLY A 23 42.38 -4.00 -19.13
N PRO A 24 41.39 -3.10 -19.09
CA PRO A 24 41.40 -1.86 -19.86
C PRO A 24 42.71 -1.10 -19.64
N THR A 25 43.40 -0.75 -20.73
CA THR A 25 44.64 0.04 -20.66
C THR A 25 44.36 1.51 -20.38
N GLU A 26 43.13 1.94 -20.64
CA GLU A 26 42.63 3.29 -20.38
C GLU A 26 42.07 3.40 -18.96
N ALA A 27 42.04 4.63 -18.43
CA ALA A 27 41.52 4.91 -17.11
C ALA A 27 40.07 4.41 -17.00
N THR A 28 39.83 3.50 -16.05
CA THR A 28 38.49 2.97 -15.82
C THR A 28 37.56 4.08 -15.34
N LEU A 29 36.27 4.00 -15.68
CA LEU A 29 35.26 4.97 -15.23
C LEU A 29 35.27 5.13 -13.70
N LEU A 30 35.58 4.05 -12.98
CA LEU A 30 35.75 4.06 -11.53
C LEU A 30 36.96 4.89 -11.08
N GLN A 31 38.09 4.81 -11.78
CA GLN A 31 39.27 5.63 -11.52
C GLN A 31 39.01 7.10 -11.83
N LEU A 32 38.35 7.42 -12.95
CA LEU A 32 37.95 8.78 -13.30
C LEU A 32 36.95 9.36 -12.29
N ALA A 33 36.01 8.55 -11.80
CA ALA A 33 35.06 8.95 -10.77
C ALA A 33 35.75 9.24 -9.43
N ASN A 34 36.77 8.44 -9.09
CA ASN A 34 37.59 8.65 -7.90
C ASN A 34 38.47 9.91 -8.04
N GLU A 35 39.11 10.12 -9.18
CA GLU A 35 39.94 11.31 -9.46
C GLU A 35 39.12 12.60 -9.43
N ARG A 36 37.86 12.55 -9.88
CA ARG A 36 36.91 13.67 -9.81
C ARG A 36 36.21 13.81 -8.44
N GLY A 37 36.52 12.97 -7.47
CA GLY A 37 35.94 13.02 -6.12
C GLY A 37 34.42 12.79 -6.09
N LEU A 38 33.86 12.10 -7.09
CA LEU A 38 32.40 11.93 -7.22
C LEU A 38 31.80 11.15 -6.05
N PHE A 39 32.54 10.18 -5.49
CA PHE A 39 32.11 9.41 -4.32
C PHE A 39 31.97 10.28 -3.06
N GLN A 40 32.91 11.20 -2.83
CA GLN A 40 32.84 12.13 -1.70
C GLN A 40 31.69 13.11 -1.86
N LYS A 41 31.43 13.57 -3.09
CA LYS A 41 30.28 14.43 -3.40
C LYS A 41 28.95 13.70 -3.22
N ALA A 42 28.87 12.42 -3.58
CA ALA A 42 27.70 11.56 -3.34
C ALA A 42 27.47 11.33 -1.84
N GLU A 43 28.53 11.08 -1.06
CA GLU A 43 28.42 10.89 0.37
C GLU A 43 28.03 12.18 1.12
N GLN A 44 28.56 13.33 0.69
CA GLN A 44 28.21 14.63 1.26
C GLN A 44 26.76 15.03 0.95
N SER A 45 26.28 14.79 -0.28
CA SER A 45 24.89 15.04 -0.66
C SER A 45 23.91 14.07 -0.01
N ARG A 46 24.31 12.81 0.20
CA ARG A 46 23.54 11.85 1.00
C ARG A 46 23.46 12.29 2.46
N SER A 47 24.57 12.72 3.05
CA SER A 47 24.61 13.20 4.44
C SER A 47 23.83 14.51 4.66
N SER A 48 23.71 15.39 3.66
CA SER A 48 22.93 16.62 3.79
C SER A 48 21.42 16.38 3.66
N LYS A 49 21.02 15.34 2.94
CA LYS A 49 19.61 14.95 2.74
C LYS A 49 19.07 13.97 3.79
N LEU A 50 19.91 13.34 4.60
CA LEU A 50 19.49 12.43 5.67
C LEU A 50 19.05 13.20 6.93
N PRO A 51 17.79 13.07 7.40
CA PRO A 51 17.37 13.68 8.65
C PRO A 51 18.11 13.07 9.86
N LYS A 52 18.43 13.90 10.86
CA LYS A 52 19.07 13.48 12.13
C LYS A 52 18.19 12.43 12.83
N GLY A 53 18.56 11.15 12.72
CA GLY A 53 17.86 10.03 13.36
C GLY A 53 17.70 8.77 12.51
N ALA A 54 18.10 8.78 11.23
CA ALA A 54 18.13 7.56 10.42
C ALA A 54 19.16 6.56 10.97
N VAL A 55 18.69 5.40 11.42
CA VAL A 55 19.54 4.28 11.85
C VAL A 55 20.37 3.83 10.65
N ARG A 56 21.70 3.84 10.79
CA ARG A 56 22.61 3.21 9.83
C ARG A 56 22.38 1.70 9.93
N ILE A 57 21.75 1.14 8.92
CA ILE A 57 21.80 -0.30 8.67
C ILE A 57 23.17 -0.54 8.04
N ASP A 58 24.12 -1.03 8.84
CA ASP A 58 25.40 -1.50 8.32
C ASP A 58 25.12 -2.65 7.35
N LYS A 59 25.36 -2.40 6.06
CA LYS A 59 25.22 -3.38 4.99
C LYS A 59 26.26 -4.49 5.20
N PRO A 60 25.87 -5.78 5.35
CA PRO A 60 26.83 -6.87 5.31
C PRO A 60 27.45 -6.93 3.91
N LYS A 61 28.75 -7.22 3.89
CA LYS A 61 29.54 -7.40 2.69
C LYS A 61 29.03 -8.59 1.86
N ASP A 62 29.11 -8.39 0.55
CA ASP A 62 29.24 -9.37 -0.53
C ASP A 62 28.03 -10.28 -0.81
N ASP A 63 27.27 -9.95 -1.86
CA ASP A 63 27.04 -10.88 -2.97
C ASP A 63 26.45 -10.15 -4.18
N GLU A 64 27.00 -10.47 -5.35
CA GLU A 64 26.64 -9.97 -6.67
C GLU A 64 25.25 -10.49 -7.09
N SER A 65 24.32 -9.57 -7.32
CA SER A 65 23.23 -9.79 -8.27
C SER A 65 22.75 -8.43 -8.78
N ASP A 66 23.22 -8.09 -9.97
CA ASP A 66 22.77 -6.95 -10.74
C ASP A 66 21.27 -7.08 -11.04
N GLN A 67 20.47 -6.26 -10.37
CA GLN A 67 19.21 -5.77 -10.93
C GLN A 67 19.42 -4.27 -11.12
N GLU A 68 19.76 -3.92 -12.36
CA GLU A 68 19.64 -2.57 -12.89
C GLU A 68 18.17 -2.17 -12.74
N VAL A 69 17.88 -1.39 -11.70
CA VAL A 69 16.71 -0.52 -11.71
C VAL A 69 17.22 0.74 -12.38
N GLU A 70 16.83 0.93 -13.64
CA GLU A 70 16.92 2.24 -14.27
C GLU A 70 16.14 3.21 -13.38
N GLU A 71 16.86 4.06 -12.65
CA GLU A 71 16.28 5.25 -12.05
C GLU A 71 15.98 6.19 -13.21
N ASP A 72 14.74 6.10 -13.73
CA ASP A 72 14.14 7.17 -14.50
C ASP A 72 14.31 8.45 -13.68
N ASP A 73 15.07 9.40 -14.23
CA ASP A 73 15.12 10.81 -13.80
C ASP A 73 13.75 11.43 -14.08
N ASP A 74 12.73 11.00 -13.37
CA ASP A 74 11.53 11.78 -13.18
C ASP A 74 11.87 12.83 -12.11
N ASP A 75 11.92 14.09 -12.55
CA ASP A 75 11.74 15.28 -11.72
C ASP A 75 10.33 15.24 -11.09
N ASP A 76 10.06 14.20 -10.32
CA ASP A 76 8.91 14.10 -9.44
C ASP A 76 9.04 15.24 -8.47
N THR A 77 8.04 16.11 -8.51
CA THR A 77 7.90 17.22 -7.58
C THR A 77 7.72 16.60 -6.19
N LEU A 78 8.82 16.29 -5.50
CA LEU A 78 8.85 15.66 -4.18
C LEU A 78 8.08 16.58 -3.23
N LEU A 79 6.79 16.31 -3.09
CA LEU A 79 5.93 16.97 -2.12
C LEU A 79 6.54 16.73 -0.74
N SER A 80 6.41 17.71 0.16
CA SER A 80 6.84 17.52 1.55
C SER A 80 6.24 16.21 2.09
N PRO A 81 6.96 15.38 2.88
CA PRO A 81 6.43 14.12 3.43
C PRO A 81 5.09 14.27 4.17
N PHE A 82 4.78 15.47 4.64
CA PHE A 82 3.48 15.82 5.21
C PHE A 82 2.38 16.01 4.16
N ALA A 83 2.71 16.63 3.02
CA ALA A 83 1.81 16.83 1.90
C ALA A 83 1.48 15.50 1.20
N GLU A 84 2.46 14.61 1.03
CA GLU A 84 2.22 13.24 0.55
C GLU A 84 1.23 12.51 1.47
N ARG A 85 1.44 12.57 2.79
CA ARG A 85 0.53 11.97 3.77
C ARG A 85 -0.89 12.53 3.71
N ILE A 86 -1.03 13.85 3.61
CA ILE A 86 -2.35 14.47 3.50
C ILE A 86 -3.02 14.07 2.20
N MET A 87 -2.31 14.10 1.08
CA MET A 87 -2.85 13.78 -0.23
C MET A 87 -3.34 12.34 -0.29
N ASP A 88 -2.54 11.39 0.20
CA ASP A 88 -2.89 9.98 0.29
C ASP A 88 -4.11 9.76 1.21
N THR A 89 -4.10 10.37 2.41
CA THR A 89 -5.25 10.33 3.34
C THR A 89 -6.51 10.93 2.70
N LEU A 90 -6.36 12.03 1.96
CA LEU A 90 -7.48 12.72 1.31
C LEU A 90 -8.04 11.86 0.18
N LEU A 91 -7.18 11.26 -0.64
CA LEU A 91 -7.59 10.37 -1.74
C LEU A 91 -8.40 9.17 -1.20
N TRP A 92 -7.90 8.50 -0.16
CA TRP A 92 -8.60 7.41 0.49
C TRP A 92 -9.90 7.85 1.14
N SER A 93 -9.88 8.90 1.96
CA SER A 93 -11.07 9.37 2.68
C SER A 93 -12.18 9.87 1.75
N VAL A 94 -11.85 10.54 0.65
CA VAL A 94 -12.81 10.96 -0.37
C VAL A 94 -13.42 9.74 -1.05
N SER A 95 -12.61 8.75 -1.42
CA SER A 95 -13.09 7.52 -2.03
C SER A 95 -14.08 6.77 -1.12
N LEU A 96 -13.76 6.62 0.17
CA LEU A 96 -14.69 6.01 1.13
C LEU A 96 -15.90 6.88 1.44
N ALA A 97 -15.77 8.21 1.42
CA ALA A 97 -16.91 9.10 1.60
C ALA A 97 -17.93 8.94 0.47
N VAL A 98 -17.48 8.78 -0.78
CA VAL A 98 -18.35 8.50 -1.92
C VAL A 98 -19.05 7.16 -1.75
N VAL A 99 -18.33 6.11 -1.32
CA VAL A 99 -18.93 4.80 -1.01
C VAL A 99 -19.98 4.90 0.10
N HIS A 100 -19.68 5.63 1.18
CA HIS A 100 -20.61 5.86 2.27
C HIS A 100 -21.88 6.59 1.81
N GLY A 101 -21.73 7.67 1.04
CA GLY A 101 -22.87 8.39 0.47
C GLY A 101 -23.69 7.51 -0.49
N THR A 102 -23.02 6.67 -1.28
CA THR A 102 -23.68 5.70 -2.16
C THR A 102 -24.49 4.69 -1.36
N PHE A 103 -23.95 4.12 -0.27
CA PHE A 103 -24.70 3.23 0.61
C PHE A 103 -25.88 3.91 1.27
N ASP A 104 -25.75 5.17 1.68
CA ASP A 104 -26.85 5.92 2.28
C ASP A 104 -28.02 6.09 1.29
N VAL A 105 -27.71 6.39 0.03
CA VAL A 105 -28.71 6.47 -1.05
C VAL A 105 -29.32 5.10 -1.35
N LEU A 106 -28.50 4.05 -1.46
CA LEU A 106 -28.97 2.70 -1.75
C LEU A 106 -29.92 2.17 -0.66
N VAL A 107 -29.59 2.39 0.61
CA VAL A 107 -30.44 1.94 1.73
C VAL A 107 -31.76 2.71 1.76
N GLN A 108 -31.76 4.03 1.52
CA GLN A 108 -33.00 4.81 1.40
C GLN A 108 -33.86 4.32 0.23
N ASN A 109 -33.24 3.98 -0.90
CA ASN A 109 -33.92 3.42 -2.06
C ASN A 109 -34.49 2.02 -1.79
N GLN A 110 -33.76 1.16 -1.06
CA GLN A 110 -34.22 -0.18 -0.67
C GLN A 110 -35.48 -0.16 0.21
N TYR A 111 -35.63 0.86 1.04
CA TYR A 111 -36.79 1.04 1.93
C TYR A 111 -37.84 2.03 1.40
N ALA A 112 -37.73 2.46 0.13
CA ALA A 112 -38.64 3.40 -0.52
C ALA A 112 -38.87 4.70 0.28
N ILE A 113 -37.82 5.22 0.92
CA ILE A 113 -37.86 6.48 1.67
C ILE A 113 -37.51 7.64 0.74
N SER A 114 -38.21 8.77 0.89
CA SER A 114 -37.93 9.99 0.13
C SER A 114 -36.51 10.50 0.42
N ILE A 115 -35.70 10.60 -0.63
CA ILE A 115 -34.30 11.03 -0.53
C ILE A 115 -34.28 12.55 -0.32
N ASP A 116 -33.81 12.98 0.85
CA ASP A 116 -33.43 14.36 1.10
C ASP A 116 -31.94 14.55 0.80
N TYR A 117 -31.65 15.04 -0.41
CA TYR A 117 -30.28 15.24 -0.89
C TYR A 117 -29.44 16.13 0.03
N GLN A 118 -30.06 17.08 0.75
CA GLN A 118 -29.34 17.98 1.64
C GLN A 118 -28.89 17.26 2.93
N SER A 119 -29.77 16.45 3.51
CA SER A 119 -29.44 15.60 4.65
C SER A 119 -28.40 14.53 4.28
N VAL A 120 -28.52 13.93 3.09
CA VAL A 120 -27.53 12.96 2.59
C VAL A 120 -26.16 13.61 2.39
N ALA A 121 -26.10 14.80 1.80
CA ALA A 121 -24.85 15.52 1.57
C ALA A 121 -24.17 15.90 2.90
N THR A 122 -24.92 16.41 3.88
CA THR A 122 -24.36 16.77 5.20
C THR A 122 -23.87 15.55 5.96
N ARG A 123 -24.59 14.43 5.93
CA ARG A 123 -24.14 13.16 6.54
C ARG A 123 -22.91 12.60 5.86
N THR A 124 -22.82 12.71 4.53
CA THR A 124 -21.65 12.27 3.76
C THR A 124 -20.44 13.15 4.06
N LEU A 125 -20.62 14.46 4.21
CA LEU A 125 -19.55 15.38 4.59
C LEU A 125 -19.05 15.11 6.02
N LEU A 126 -19.96 14.88 6.97
CA LEU A 126 -19.58 14.48 8.32
C LEU A 126 -18.82 13.14 8.31
N ALA A 127 -19.30 12.16 7.55
CA ALA A 127 -18.60 10.90 7.37
C ALA A 127 -17.20 11.09 6.76
N LEU A 128 -17.04 11.99 5.79
CA LEU A 128 -15.73 12.34 5.22
C LEU A 128 -14.78 12.86 6.30
N ILE A 129 -15.22 13.80 7.14
CA ILE A 129 -14.37 14.36 8.20
C ILE A 129 -13.97 13.28 9.21
N VAL A 130 -14.93 12.45 9.64
CA VAL A 130 -14.65 11.35 10.57
C VAL A 130 -13.70 10.33 9.95
N LEU A 131 -13.95 9.92 8.70
CA LEU A 131 -13.09 8.99 7.97
C LEU A 131 -11.71 9.58 7.73
N PHE A 132 -11.59 10.85 7.36
CA PHE A 132 -10.31 11.54 7.20
C PHE A 132 -9.51 11.49 8.50
N PHE A 133 -10.13 11.84 9.63
CA PHE A 133 -9.44 11.78 10.92
C PHE A 133 -9.04 10.34 11.28
N LEU A 134 -9.95 9.40 11.12
CA LEU A 134 -9.72 8.00 11.44
C LEU A 134 -8.64 7.36 10.54
N PHE A 135 -8.63 7.67 9.24
CA PHE A 135 -7.55 7.27 8.33
C PHE A 135 -6.24 7.96 8.68
N HIS A 136 -6.26 9.27 8.92
CA HIS A 136 -5.06 10.01 9.27
C HIS A 136 -4.36 9.43 10.52
N ASN A 137 -5.14 8.96 11.49
CA ASN A 137 -4.64 8.40 12.74
C ASN A 137 -4.31 6.90 12.65
N LEU A 138 -5.10 6.10 11.94
CA LEU A 138 -5.02 4.64 11.97
C LEU A 138 -4.34 4.02 10.75
N HIS A 139 -4.30 4.74 9.61
CA HIS A 139 -3.58 4.27 8.42
C HIS A 139 -2.08 4.39 8.65
N ALA A 140 -1.39 3.25 8.57
CA ALA A 140 0.04 3.18 8.82
C ALA A 140 0.80 3.72 7.60
N HIS A 141 1.14 5.00 7.64
CA HIS A 141 1.99 5.58 6.61
C HIS A 141 3.38 4.94 6.65
N SER A 142 3.93 4.57 5.48
CA SER A 142 5.25 3.95 5.31
C SER A 142 6.39 4.72 6.00
N SER A 143 6.18 6.01 6.28
CA SER A 143 7.20 6.94 6.79
C SER A 143 7.23 7.08 8.32
N SER A 144 6.25 6.57 9.09
CA SER A 144 6.30 6.60 10.56
C SER A 144 5.48 5.50 11.24
N PRO A 145 6.09 4.34 11.55
CA PRO A 145 5.45 3.25 12.30
C PRO A 145 5.46 3.54 13.81
N LYS A 146 4.90 4.67 14.23
CA LYS A 146 4.74 4.99 15.66
C LYS A 146 3.29 5.36 15.91
N LEU A 147 2.44 4.34 15.99
CA LEU A 147 1.03 4.51 16.34
C LEU A 147 0.84 4.91 17.82
N VAL A 148 1.82 4.60 18.69
CA VAL A 148 1.80 4.93 20.11
C VAL A 148 3.21 5.36 20.57
N PRO A 149 3.37 6.51 21.25
CA PRO A 149 4.63 6.85 21.90
C PRO A 149 4.87 5.87 23.07
N GLY A 150 5.69 4.84 22.85
CA GLY A 150 6.13 3.93 23.92
C GLY A 150 6.10 2.43 23.61
N LEU A 151 5.52 1.98 22.48
CA LEU A 151 5.50 0.55 22.14
C LEU A 151 6.64 0.13 21.18
N PRO A 152 7.27 -1.04 21.41
CA PRO A 152 8.30 -1.58 20.52
C PRO A 152 7.76 -1.85 19.11
N LEU A 153 8.55 -1.51 18.11
CA LEU A 153 8.17 -1.49 16.69
C LEU A 153 7.71 -2.85 16.14
N SER A 154 8.25 -3.94 16.67
CA SER A 154 8.00 -5.31 16.21
C SER A 154 6.58 -5.80 16.48
N TRP A 155 5.93 -5.31 17.55
CA TRP A 155 4.58 -5.74 17.92
C TRP A 155 3.49 -4.89 17.27
N GLN A 156 3.83 -3.76 16.65
CA GLN A 156 2.83 -2.85 16.09
C GLN A 156 2.11 -3.48 14.87
N HIS A 157 2.84 -4.21 14.02
CA HIS A 157 2.27 -4.88 12.86
C HIS A 157 1.24 -5.97 13.25
N PRO A 158 1.58 -6.97 14.10
CA PRO A 158 0.62 -8.02 14.45
C PRO A 158 -0.56 -7.48 15.27
N ILE A 159 -0.35 -6.49 16.14
CA ILE A 159 -1.45 -5.87 16.91
C ILE A 159 -2.42 -5.14 15.97
N ARG A 160 -1.90 -4.38 15.00
CA ARG A 160 -2.71 -3.68 14.00
C ARG A 160 -3.54 -4.68 13.19
N GLN A 161 -2.89 -5.72 12.68
CA GLN A 161 -3.56 -6.76 11.89
C GLN A 161 -4.62 -7.51 12.70
N ALA A 162 -4.35 -7.82 13.97
CA ALA A 162 -5.33 -8.41 14.87
C ALA A 162 -6.52 -7.47 15.15
N LEU A 163 -6.24 -6.16 15.34
CA LEU A 163 -7.26 -5.15 15.55
C LEU A 163 -8.18 -5.05 14.33
N PHE A 164 -7.64 -4.88 13.13
CA PHE A 164 -8.45 -4.81 11.92
C PHE A 164 -9.13 -6.14 11.57
N PHE A 165 -8.54 -7.29 11.90
CA PHE A 165 -9.19 -8.59 11.75
C PHE A 165 -10.41 -8.69 12.66
N SER A 166 -10.25 -8.36 13.94
CA SER A 166 -11.36 -8.36 14.91
C SER A 166 -12.44 -7.34 14.54
N ALA A 167 -12.05 -6.14 14.07
CA ALA A 167 -12.97 -5.13 13.57
C ALA A 167 -13.72 -5.62 12.33
N SER A 168 -13.04 -6.25 11.37
CA SER A 168 -13.65 -6.81 10.15
C SER A 168 -14.66 -7.91 10.48
N VAL A 169 -14.30 -8.88 11.32
CA VAL A 169 -15.21 -9.96 11.72
C VAL A 169 -16.40 -9.41 12.50
N SER A 170 -16.15 -8.53 13.47
CA SER A 170 -17.21 -7.95 14.29
C SER A 170 -18.16 -7.07 13.47
N ALA A 171 -17.62 -6.20 12.60
CA ALA A 171 -18.41 -5.33 11.74
C ALA A 171 -19.21 -6.13 10.70
N GLY A 172 -18.60 -7.14 10.06
CA GLY A 172 -19.29 -8.01 9.10
C GLY A 172 -20.42 -8.82 9.74
N CYS A 173 -20.14 -9.52 10.84
CA CYS A 173 -21.17 -10.27 11.57
C CYS A 173 -22.26 -9.37 12.14
N TYR A 174 -21.89 -8.19 12.67
CA TYR A 174 -22.86 -7.23 13.19
C TYR A 174 -23.72 -6.63 12.07
N LEU A 175 -23.16 -6.32 10.89
CA LEU A 175 -23.91 -5.84 9.74
C LEU A 175 -24.97 -6.86 9.30
N ILE A 176 -24.60 -8.14 9.23
CA ILE A 176 -25.52 -9.25 8.92
C ILE A 176 -26.60 -9.35 10.00
N TYR A 177 -26.22 -9.30 11.28
CA TYR A 177 -27.16 -9.38 12.39
C TYR A 177 -28.17 -8.23 12.35
N ILE A 178 -27.71 -6.97 12.15
CA ILE A 178 -28.62 -5.83 12.21
C ILE A 178 -29.61 -5.80 11.06
N THR A 179 -29.16 -6.18 9.87
CA THR A 179 -30.00 -6.19 8.66
C THR A 179 -31.13 -7.21 8.79
N ASN A 180 -30.90 -8.30 9.52
CA ASN A 180 -31.88 -9.37 9.68
C ASN A 180 -32.74 -9.28 10.95
N LYS A 181 -32.28 -8.61 12.02
CA LYS A 181 -32.96 -8.61 13.33
C LYS A 181 -33.58 -7.28 13.75
N TYR A 182 -33.07 -6.15 13.29
CA TYR A 182 -33.59 -4.85 13.70
C TYR A 182 -34.59 -4.27 12.70
N SER A 183 -35.45 -3.39 13.20
CA SER A 183 -36.38 -2.61 12.40
C SER A 183 -35.66 -1.64 11.46
N TYR A 184 -36.29 -1.34 10.33
CA TYR A 184 -35.70 -0.57 9.22
C TYR A 184 -35.02 0.75 9.63
N LEU A 185 -35.59 1.53 10.57
CA LEU A 185 -35.00 2.81 11.01
C LEU A 185 -33.62 2.66 11.65
N HIS A 186 -33.38 1.55 12.33
CA HIS A 186 -32.11 1.29 13.00
C HIS A 186 -31.05 0.87 11.98
N THR A 187 -31.44 -0.02 11.06
CA THR A 187 -30.62 -0.46 9.93
C THR A 187 -30.23 0.71 9.04
N LEU A 188 -31.17 1.62 8.75
CA LEU A 188 -30.91 2.76 7.86
C LEU A 188 -29.88 3.75 8.42
N LYS A 189 -29.82 3.92 9.75
CA LYS A 189 -28.84 4.82 10.38
C LYS A 189 -27.45 4.21 10.52
N GLN A 190 -27.35 2.89 10.69
CA GLN A 190 -26.10 2.22 11.03
C GLN A 190 -25.47 1.46 9.86
N ALA A 191 -26.25 0.96 8.90
CA ALA A 191 -25.74 0.13 7.82
C ALA A 191 -24.72 0.85 6.90
N PRO A 192 -24.92 2.13 6.50
CA PRO A 192 -23.96 2.80 5.63
C PRO A 192 -22.59 3.00 6.30
N THR A 193 -22.58 3.36 7.58
CA THR A 193 -21.34 3.57 8.35
C THR A 193 -20.64 2.25 8.69
N LEU A 194 -21.40 1.23 9.10
CA LEU A 194 -20.85 -0.11 9.38
C LEU A 194 -20.32 -0.78 8.12
N GLY A 195 -21.03 -0.68 6.99
CA GLY A 195 -20.56 -1.21 5.71
C GLY A 195 -19.26 -0.55 5.26
N CYS A 196 -19.17 0.78 5.42
CA CYS A 196 -17.95 1.52 5.13
C CYS A 196 -16.78 1.11 6.04
N LEU A 197 -17.00 1.00 7.36
CA LEU A 197 -15.97 0.54 8.31
C LEU A 197 -15.55 -0.92 8.06
N TRP A 198 -16.48 -1.77 7.64
CA TRP A 198 -16.19 -3.16 7.31
C TRP A 198 -15.30 -3.27 6.07
N ILE A 199 -15.65 -2.57 4.98
CA ILE A 199 -14.83 -2.51 3.75
C ILE A 199 -13.45 -1.95 4.06
N TRP A 200 -13.38 -0.87 4.84
CA TRP A 200 -12.11 -0.31 5.27
C TRP A 200 -11.25 -1.32 6.04
N SER A 201 -11.84 -2.04 6.99
CA SER A 201 -11.13 -3.05 7.77
C SER A 201 -10.59 -4.17 6.88
N ILE A 202 -11.31 -4.56 5.83
CA ILE A 202 -10.85 -5.57 4.87
C ILE A 202 -9.67 -5.06 4.03
N LEU A 203 -9.72 -3.79 3.60
CA LEU A 203 -8.69 -3.19 2.74
C LEU A 203 -7.32 -3.05 3.43
N GLU A 204 -7.31 -2.88 4.75
CA GLU A 204 -6.08 -2.76 5.55
C GLU A 204 -5.51 -4.13 5.96
N LEU A 205 -6.22 -5.23 5.70
CA LEU A 205 -5.78 -6.59 6.03
C LEU A 205 -4.91 -7.20 4.93
N ASP A 206 -3.93 -8.02 5.33
CA ASP A 206 -3.24 -8.91 4.39
C ASP A 206 -4.24 -9.85 3.72
N LEU A 207 -4.01 -10.14 2.44
CA LEU A 207 -4.93 -10.91 1.59
C LEU A 207 -5.40 -12.22 2.23
N SER A 208 -4.49 -12.97 2.86
CA SER A 208 -4.81 -14.25 3.51
C SER A 208 -5.76 -14.07 4.70
N VAL A 209 -5.49 -13.08 5.55
CA VAL A 209 -6.29 -12.77 6.74
C VAL A 209 -7.62 -12.13 6.35
N ALA A 210 -7.66 -11.35 5.28
CA ALA A 210 -8.88 -10.81 4.68
C ALA A 210 -9.80 -11.93 4.16
N THR A 211 -9.25 -12.90 3.43
CA THR A 211 -10.05 -14.07 3.00
C THR A 211 -10.55 -14.89 4.17
N ALA A 212 -9.78 -15.02 5.25
CA ALA A 212 -10.21 -15.71 6.45
C ALA A 212 -11.35 -14.98 7.17
N SER A 213 -11.28 -13.64 7.30
CA SER A 213 -12.34 -12.86 7.95
C SER A 213 -13.65 -12.91 7.17
N LEU A 214 -13.58 -12.89 5.82
CA LEU A 214 -14.73 -13.02 4.95
C LEU A 214 -15.33 -14.43 4.98
N ALA A 215 -14.49 -15.46 5.03
CA ALA A 215 -14.95 -16.84 5.21
C ALA A 215 -15.70 -17.02 6.54
N ILE A 216 -15.25 -16.39 7.62
CA ILE A 216 -15.94 -16.39 8.92
C ILE A 216 -17.30 -15.69 8.81
N ALA A 217 -17.37 -14.52 8.17
CA ALA A 217 -18.62 -13.81 7.96
C ALA A 217 -19.62 -14.63 7.11
N ALA A 218 -19.14 -15.31 6.06
CA ALA A 218 -19.94 -16.21 5.24
C ALA A 218 -20.44 -17.44 6.03
N ALA A 219 -19.57 -18.04 6.86
CA ALA A 219 -19.95 -19.14 7.74
C ALA A 219 -21.01 -18.69 8.77
N PHE A 220 -20.89 -17.48 9.31
CA PHE A 220 -21.89 -16.90 10.20
C PHE A 220 -23.24 -16.69 9.50
N LEU A 221 -23.22 -16.22 8.24
CA LEU A 221 -24.43 -16.09 7.44
C LEU A 221 -25.13 -17.45 7.24
N TRP A 222 -24.34 -18.49 6.92
CA TRP A 222 -24.87 -19.84 6.71
C TRP A 222 -25.42 -20.46 8.00
N GLN A 223 -24.71 -20.31 9.13
CA GLN A 223 -25.18 -20.76 10.45
C GLN A 223 -26.43 -20.00 10.92
N GLY A 224 -26.53 -18.71 10.58
CA GLY A 224 -27.68 -17.87 10.92
C GLY A 224 -28.97 -18.24 10.19
N GLY A 225 -28.91 -19.15 9.20
CA GLY A 225 -30.08 -19.56 8.42
C GLY A 225 -30.69 -18.41 7.63
N TYR A 226 -29.91 -17.38 7.34
CA TYR A 226 -30.30 -16.24 6.50
C TYR A 226 -30.25 -16.68 5.03
N ASP A 227 -31.15 -17.57 4.67
CA ASP A 227 -31.29 -18.11 3.32
C ASP A 227 -31.75 -16.99 2.36
N ILE A 228 -31.02 -16.82 1.27
CA ILE A 228 -31.41 -15.93 0.17
C ILE A 228 -32.41 -16.73 -0.67
N LYS A 229 -33.70 -16.61 -0.37
CA LYS A 229 -34.76 -17.07 -1.26
C LYS A 229 -35.02 -16.06 -2.36
#